data_AF-A0A2H3DJ80-F1
#
_entry.id   AF-A0A2H3DJ80-F1
#
_cell.length_a   1.000
_cell.length_b   1.000
_cell.length_c   1.000
_cell.angle_alpha   90.00
_cell.angle_beta   90.00
_cell.angle_gamma   90.00
#
_symmetry.space_group_name_H-M   'P 1'
#
loop_
_entity.id
_entity.type
_entity.pdbx_description
1 polymer ?
#
loop_
_entity_poly.entity_id
_entity_poly.type
_entity_poly.pdbx_seq_one_letter_code
_entity_poly.pdbx_strand_id
1 'polypeptide(L)'
;MPSTMAHLCPVRALAEWLAEACIKTGYLFQKVGAHDCVIATNKPMTSNAFLDLFRHNLLDIGLDPYVYGTHSFCHGGCQWLLVHLRWGLHQICEWGGWSAEFTHLTIVKYLISWNDTPMLRQDQFFDFSRPPTVKCHSCGQSCHCA
;
A
#
# COMPACT_ATOMS: atom_id res chain seq x y z
N MET A 1 -1.67 -12.89 -11.84
CA MET A 1 -1.75 -12.67 -10.38
C MET A 1 -2.55 -13.83 -9.79
N PRO A 2 -2.15 -14.43 -8.65
CA PRO A 2 -2.94 -15.48 -8.00
C PRO A 2 -4.36 -15.00 -7.68
N SER A 3 -5.34 -15.91 -7.70
CA SER A 3 -6.75 -15.58 -7.41
C SER A 3 -6.95 -14.97 -6.02
N THR A 4 -6.17 -15.40 -5.04
CA THR A 4 -6.15 -14.87 -3.66
C THR A 4 -5.73 -13.40 -3.59
N MET A 5 -5.03 -12.89 -4.60
CA MET A 5 -4.54 -11.52 -4.69
C MET A 5 -5.30 -10.68 -5.71
N ALA A 6 -6.41 -11.18 -6.26
CA ALA A 6 -7.16 -10.45 -7.28
C ALA A 6 -7.63 -9.06 -6.79
N HIS A 7 -7.85 -8.89 -5.49
CA HIS A 7 -8.20 -7.62 -4.84
C HIS A 7 -7.12 -6.53 -4.97
N LEU A 8 -5.89 -6.91 -5.26
CA LEU A 8 -4.79 -5.98 -5.51
C LEU A 8 -4.71 -5.50 -6.97
N CYS A 9 -5.57 -5.99 -7.87
CA CYS A 9 -5.53 -5.62 -9.28
C CYS A 9 -6.13 -4.21 -9.49
N PRO A 10 -5.31 -3.20 -9.84
CA PRO A 10 -5.82 -1.83 -10.00
C PRO A 10 -6.74 -1.70 -11.21
N VAL A 11 -6.52 -2.50 -12.26
CA VAL A 11 -7.39 -2.50 -13.45
C VAL A 11 -8.79 -2.98 -13.10
N ARG A 12 -8.90 -4.03 -12.28
CA ARG A 12 -10.19 -4.56 -11.83
C ARG A 12 -10.90 -3.56 -10.93
N ALA A 13 -10.21 -3.04 -9.92
CA ALA A 13 -10.77 -2.03 -9.01
C ALA A 13 -11.23 -0.78 -9.77
N LEU A 14 -10.46 -0.35 -10.78
CA LEU A 14 -10.82 0.76 -11.64
C LEU A 14 -12.04 0.48 -12.52
N ALA A 15 -12.12 -0.72 -13.10
CA ALA A 15 -13.26 -1.12 -13.93
C ALA A 15 -14.56 -1.20 -13.11
N GLU A 16 -14.50 -1.78 -11.92
CA GLU A 16 -15.62 -1.81 -10.96
C GLU A 16 -16.04 -0.39 -10.57
N TRP A 17 -15.08 0.47 -10.23
CA TRP A 17 -15.35 1.88 -9.91
C TRP A 17 -16.04 2.62 -11.06
N LEU A 18 -15.54 2.49 -12.29
CA LEU A 18 -16.13 3.17 -13.46
C LEU A 18 -17.57 2.71 -13.74
N ALA A 19 -17.85 1.41 -13.52
CA ALA A 19 -19.18 0.84 -13.67
C ALA A 19 -20.14 1.38 -12.60
N GLU A 20 -19.75 1.32 -11.33
CA GLU A 20 -20.58 1.77 -10.20
C GLU A 20 -20.80 3.29 -10.19
N ALA A 21 -19.73 4.06 -10.42
CA ALA A 21 -19.79 5.52 -10.45
C ALA A 21 -20.42 6.07 -11.75
N CYS A 22 -20.72 5.21 -12.72
CA CYS A 22 -21.26 5.57 -14.04
C CYS A 22 -20.45 6.66 -14.77
N ILE A 23 -19.12 6.68 -14.58
CA ILE A 23 -18.24 7.70 -15.15
C ILE A 23 -17.89 7.34 -16.59
N LYS A 24 -18.33 8.16 -17.54
CA LYS A 24 -18.00 7.99 -18.98
C LYS A 24 -16.96 8.98 -19.49
N THR A 25 -16.88 10.14 -18.86
CA THR A 25 -15.99 11.25 -19.25
C THR A 25 -15.61 12.07 -18.01
N GLY A 26 -14.54 12.86 -18.12
CA GLY A 26 -14.11 13.77 -17.06
C GLY A 26 -13.11 13.18 -16.07
N TYR A 27 -13.12 13.67 -14.83
CA TYR A 27 -12.23 13.18 -13.78
C TYR A 27 -12.57 11.75 -13.37
N LEU A 28 -11.52 10.95 -13.12
CA LEU A 28 -11.65 9.57 -12.70
C LEU A 28 -12.24 9.44 -11.29
N PHE A 29 -11.80 10.30 -10.37
CA PHE A 29 -12.33 10.40 -9.02
C PHE A 29 -13.04 11.75 -8.88
N GLN A 30 -14.37 11.71 -8.99
CA GLN A 30 -15.20 12.91 -8.86
C GLN A 30 -15.58 13.14 -7.40
N LYS A 31 -16.04 14.36 -7.11
CA LYS A 31 -16.54 14.72 -5.77
C LYS A 31 -17.65 13.75 -5.34
N VAL A 32 -17.46 13.15 -4.17
CA VAL A 32 -18.46 12.35 -3.48
C VAL A 32 -19.30 13.27 -2.59
N GLY A 33 -20.62 13.13 -2.68
CA GLY A 33 -21.61 13.90 -1.93
C GLY A 33 -22.10 13.17 -0.69
N ALA A 34 -23.27 13.56 -0.20
CA ALA A 34 -23.93 12.83 0.88
C ALA A 34 -24.27 11.39 0.43
N HIS A 35 -24.29 10.45 1.39
CA HIS A 35 -24.60 9.04 1.16
C HIS A 35 -23.68 8.37 0.13
N ASP A 36 -22.41 8.76 0.10
CA ASP A 36 -21.37 8.20 -0.79
C ASP A 36 -21.71 8.25 -2.29
N CYS A 37 -22.61 9.17 -2.68
CA CYS A 37 -23.03 9.33 -4.05
C CYS A 37 -22.07 10.22 -4.84
N VAL A 38 -21.61 9.76 -6.00
CA VAL A 38 -20.77 10.56 -6.91
C VAL A 38 -21.58 11.70 -7.51
N ILE A 39 -21.13 12.94 -7.32
CA ILE A 39 -21.82 14.13 -7.83
C ILE A 39 -21.42 14.35 -9.30
N ALA A 40 -22.39 14.38 -10.21
CA ALA A 40 -22.23 14.59 -11.65
C ALA A 40 -21.81 16.02 -12.07
N THR A 41 -20.91 16.65 -11.31
CA THR A 41 -20.43 18.02 -11.57
C THR A 41 -19.07 18.07 -12.27
N ASN A 42 -18.49 16.91 -12.64
CA ASN A 42 -17.15 16.78 -13.20
C ASN A 42 -16.10 17.61 -12.42
N LYS A 43 -16.20 17.59 -11.09
CA LYS A 43 -15.25 18.24 -10.18
C LYS A 43 -14.36 17.16 -9.56
N PRO A 44 -13.04 17.37 -9.46
CA PRO A 44 -12.16 16.38 -8.87
C PRO A 44 -12.46 16.23 -7.37
N MET A 45 -12.31 15.01 -6.86
CA MET A 45 -12.24 14.77 -5.43
C MET A 45 -11.07 15.56 -4.82
N THR A 46 -11.29 16.19 -3.67
CA THR A 46 -10.21 16.88 -2.95
C THR A 46 -9.44 15.90 -2.07
N SER A 47 -8.17 16.18 -1.79
CA SER A 47 -7.36 15.34 -0.89
C SER A 47 -7.97 15.22 0.51
N ASN A 48 -8.66 16.26 1.00
CA ASN A 48 -9.35 16.20 2.29
C ASN A 48 -10.55 15.24 2.24
N ALA A 49 -11.36 15.30 1.19
CA ALA A 49 -12.47 14.37 1.03
C ALA A 49 -11.98 12.92 0.94
N PHE A 50 -10.88 12.67 0.22
CA PHE A 50 -10.23 11.37 0.20
C PHE A 50 -9.77 10.92 1.60
N LEU A 51 -9.07 11.80 2.34
CA LEU A 51 -8.60 11.48 3.69
C LEU A 51 -9.76 11.16 4.63
N ASP A 52 -10.85 11.90 4.56
CA ASP A 52 -12.01 11.64 5.42
C ASP A 52 -12.62 10.28 5.10
N LEU A 53 -12.88 9.95 3.84
CA LEU A 53 -13.38 8.62 3.43
C LEU A 53 -12.41 7.50 3.85
N PHE A 54 -11.11 7.72 3.66
CA PHE A 54 -10.09 6.76 4.05
C PHE A 54 -10.08 6.50 5.55
N ARG A 55 -10.22 7.53 6.38
CA ARG A 55 -10.30 7.39 7.84
C ARG A 55 -11.55 6.63 8.28
N HIS A 56 -12.69 6.83 7.63
CA HIS A 56 -13.90 6.03 7.91
C HIS A 56 -13.65 4.55 7.61
N ASN A 57 -13.05 4.23 6.46
CA ASN A 57 -12.69 2.84 6.13
C ASN A 57 -11.74 2.21 7.16
N LEU A 58 -10.80 2.98 7.72
CA LEU A 58 -9.90 2.51 8.77
C LEU A 58 -10.63 2.22 10.09
N LEU A 59 -11.59 3.06 10.45
CA LEU A 59 -12.45 2.84 11.62
C LEU A 59 -13.29 1.56 11.47
N ASP A 60 -13.82 1.30 10.27
CA ASP A 60 -14.62 0.10 9.99
C ASP A 60 -13.83 -1.20 10.20
N ILE A 61 -12.51 -1.17 10.01
CA ILE A 61 -11.61 -2.30 10.26
C ILE A 61 -10.89 -2.22 11.62
N GLY A 62 -11.29 -1.29 12.49
CA GLY A 62 -10.79 -1.17 13.86
C GLY A 62 -9.37 -0.61 13.99
N LEU A 63 -8.89 0.14 13.00
CA LEU A 63 -7.58 0.80 13.04
C LEU A 63 -7.72 2.27 13.43
N ASP A 64 -6.73 2.80 14.17
CA ASP A 64 -6.65 4.23 14.46
C ASP A 64 -6.41 5.03 13.16
N PRO A 65 -7.35 5.89 12.74
CA PRO A 65 -7.23 6.64 11.49
C PRO A 65 -6.14 7.73 11.52
N TYR A 66 -5.73 8.22 12.69
CA TYR A 66 -4.85 9.39 12.81
C TYR A 66 -3.37 9.08 12.57
N VAL A 67 -2.98 7.81 12.67
CA VAL A 67 -1.63 7.37 12.31
C VAL A 67 -1.42 7.24 10.80
N TYR A 68 -2.49 7.37 10.00
CA TYR A 68 -2.44 7.27 8.54
C TYR A 68 -2.75 8.61 7.84
N GLY A 69 -2.12 8.81 6.69
CA GLY A 69 -2.25 10.02 5.86
C GLY A 69 -2.04 9.74 4.38
N THR A 70 -1.85 10.79 3.58
CA THR A 70 -1.78 10.71 2.11
C THR A 70 -0.62 9.87 1.59
N HIS A 71 0.44 9.71 2.39
CA HIS A 71 1.61 8.90 2.02
C HIS A 71 1.51 7.45 2.52
N SER A 72 0.51 7.10 3.34
CA SER A 72 0.46 5.78 3.99
C SER A 72 0.42 4.61 3.01
N PHE A 73 -0.27 4.75 1.88
CA PHE A 73 -0.27 3.71 0.84
C PHE A 73 1.11 3.53 0.20
N CYS A 74 1.86 4.61 -0.01
CA CYS A 74 3.22 4.53 -0.55
C CYS A 74 4.16 3.83 0.44
N HIS A 75 4.11 4.21 1.73
CA HIS A 75 4.91 3.57 2.77
C HIS A 75 4.55 2.09 2.93
N GLY A 76 3.27 1.80 3.19
CA GLY A 76 2.78 0.44 3.38
C GLY A 76 2.99 -0.45 2.15
N GLY A 77 2.84 0.10 0.95
CA GLY A 77 3.14 -0.60 -0.30
C GLY A 77 4.61 -0.99 -0.40
N CYS A 78 5.54 -0.06 -0.16
CA CYS A 78 6.98 -0.35 -0.19
C CYS A 78 7.37 -1.39 0.86
N GLN A 79 6.86 -1.24 2.08
CA GLN A 79 7.10 -2.20 3.16
C GLN A 79 6.55 -3.58 2.81
N TRP A 80 5.33 -3.66 2.27
CA TRP A 80 4.73 -4.94 1.89
C TRP A 80 5.51 -5.63 0.76
N LEU A 81 5.95 -4.87 -0.25
CA LEU A 81 6.77 -5.38 -1.34
C LEU A 81 8.13 -5.91 -0.84
N LEU A 82 8.78 -5.19 0.08
CA LEU A 82 10.06 -5.60 0.67
C LEU A 82 9.91 -6.81 1.60
N VAL A 83 8.92 -6.78 2.48
CA VAL A 83 8.76 -7.74 3.58
C VAL A 83 8.05 -9.01 3.13
N HIS A 84 6.92 -8.89 2.44
CA HIS A 84 6.09 -10.04 2.09
C HIS A 84 6.43 -10.61 0.72
N LEU A 85 6.67 -9.75 -0.27
CA LEU A 85 7.04 -10.19 -1.63
C LEU A 85 8.54 -10.34 -1.84
N ARG A 86 9.38 -9.85 -0.91
CA ARG A 86 10.85 -9.94 -0.97
C ARG A 86 11.44 -9.30 -2.23
N TRP A 87 10.84 -8.22 -2.71
CA TRP A 87 11.37 -7.47 -3.83
C TRP A 87 12.67 -6.76 -3.43
N GLY A 88 13.64 -6.74 -4.34
CA GLY A 88 14.85 -5.94 -4.14
C GLY A 88 14.53 -4.44 -4.19
N LEU A 89 15.35 -3.63 -3.52
CA LEU A 89 15.15 -2.16 -3.48
C LEU A 89 15.03 -1.54 -4.87
N HIS A 90 15.82 -2.04 -5.84
CA HIS A 90 15.74 -1.58 -7.23
C HIS A 90 14.35 -1.79 -7.85
N GLN A 91 13.75 -2.96 -7.66
CA GLN A 91 12.41 -3.27 -8.19
C GLN A 91 11.34 -2.41 -7.52
N ILE A 92 11.50 -2.13 -6.23
CA ILE A 92 10.59 -1.24 -5.49
C ILE A 92 10.72 0.19 -6.02
N CYS A 93 11.94 0.67 -6.30
CA CYS A 93 12.16 1.98 -6.93
C CYS A 93 11.49 2.09 -8.30
N GLU A 94 11.68 1.09 -9.16
CA GLU A 94 11.05 1.05 -10.48
C GLU A 94 9.52 1.07 -10.37
N TRP A 95 8.95 0.26 -9.46
CA TRP A 95 7.51 0.23 -9.21
C TRP A 95 6.97 1.55 -8.65
N GLY A 96 7.71 2.18 -7.75
CA GLY A 96 7.37 3.48 -7.16
C GLY A 96 7.53 4.66 -8.12
N GLY A 97 8.04 4.44 -9.33
CA GLY A 97 8.32 5.50 -10.31
C GLY A 97 9.46 6.42 -9.87
N TRP A 98 10.37 5.92 -9.04
CA TRP A 98 11.53 6.68 -8.57
C TRP A 98 12.67 6.63 -9.60
N SER A 99 13.39 7.75 -9.75
CA SER A 99 14.58 7.81 -10.60
C SER A 99 15.63 6.81 -10.09
N ALA A 100 16.37 6.18 -11.01
CA ALA A 100 17.51 5.33 -10.70
C ALA A 100 18.64 6.11 -9.98
N GLU A 101 18.71 7.43 -10.18
CA GLU A 101 19.69 8.33 -9.53
C GLU A 101 19.16 8.87 -8.19
N PHE A 102 18.84 7.97 -7.27
CA PHE A 102 18.19 8.33 -6.02
C PHE A 102 19.18 8.72 -4.92
N THR A 103 18.83 9.70 -4.10
CA THR A 103 19.46 9.85 -2.79
C THR A 103 18.92 8.74 -1.88
N HIS A 104 19.81 7.92 -1.31
CA HIS A 104 19.47 6.77 -0.46
C HIS A 104 18.47 7.11 0.67
N LEU A 105 18.41 8.37 1.10
CA LEU A 105 17.53 8.86 2.15
C LEU A 105 16.05 8.83 1.78
N THR A 106 15.69 8.89 0.50
CA THR A 106 14.28 9.00 0.11
C THR A 106 13.56 7.67 0.23
N ILE A 107 14.18 6.55 -0.18
CA ILE A 107 13.58 5.22 -0.01
C ILE A 107 13.50 4.81 1.47
N VAL A 108 14.50 5.16 2.28
CA VAL A 108 14.52 4.85 3.72
C VAL A 108 13.31 5.45 4.43
N LYS A 109 12.88 6.66 4.06
CA LYS A 109 11.66 7.28 4.61
C LYS A 109 10.42 6.43 4.36
N TYR A 110 10.31 5.77 3.20
CA TYR A 110 9.17 4.92 2.86
C TYR A 110 9.25 3.52 3.49
N LEU A 111 10.45 3.07 3.86
CA LEU A 111 10.67 1.75 4.46
C LEU A 111 10.57 1.75 5.98
N ILE A 112 10.92 2.86 6.63
CA ILE A 112 10.98 2.98 8.09
C ILE A 112 10.01 4.08 8.53
N SER A 113 9.01 3.69 9.31
CA SER A 113 8.05 4.57 9.97
C SER A 113 8.06 4.34 11.48
N TRP A 114 7.68 5.36 12.23
CA TRP A 114 7.59 5.29 13.69
C TRP A 114 6.51 4.33 14.19
N ASN A 115 5.49 4.06 13.36
CA ASN A 115 4.37 3.18 13.68
C ASN A 115 4.56 1.76 13.13
N ASP A 116 5.77 1.41 12.69
CA ASP A 116 6.04 0.08 12.15
C ASP A 116 6.03 -0.97 13.26
N THR A 117 5.37 -2.10 12.98
CA THR A 117 5.50 -3.27 13.86
C THR A 117 6.84 -3.96 13.56
N PRO A 118 7.76 -4.06 14.54
CA PRO A 118 9.05 -4.68 14.31
C PRO A 118 8.88 -6.15 13.94
N MET A 119 9.52 -6.56 12.85
CA MET A 119 9.50 -7.96 12.41
C MET A 119 10.19 -8.92 13.38
N LEU A 120 11.16 -8.39 14.15
CA LEU A 120 11.98 -9.12 15.11
C LEU A 120 12.20 -8.26 16.34
N ARG A 121 12.25 -8.91 17.50
CA ARG A 121 12.73 -8.27 18.72
C ARG A 121 14.24 -8.07 18.62
N GLN A 122 14.75 -7.00 19.24
CA GLN A 122 16.16 -6.63 19.13
C GLN A 122 17.13 -7.74 19.59
N ASP A 123 16.74 -8.50 20.60
CA ASP A 123 17.49 -9.65 21.15
C ASP A 123 17.60 -10.84 20.18
N GLN A 124 16.82 -10.86 19.11
CA GLN A 124 16.77 -11.97 18.14
C GLN A 124 17.65 -11.76 16.90
N PHE A 125 18.23 -10.56 16.71
CA PHE A 125 19.05 -10.29 15.52
C PHE A 125 20.36 -11.08 15.47
N PHE A 126 20.91 -11.44 16.63
CA PHE A 126 22.16 -12.23 16.74
C PHE A 126 21.91 -13.65 17.25
N ASP A 127 20.65 -14.11 17.22
CA ASP A 127 20.32 -15.50 17.55
C ASP A 127 20.57 -16.39 16.31
N PHE A 128 21.80 -16.88 16.20
CA PHE A 128 22.21 -17.81 15.14
C PHE A 128 21.56 -19.20 15.25
N SER A 129 20.87 -19.50 16.36
CA SER A 129 20.14 -20.77 16.54
C SER A 129 18.73 -20.74 15.94
N ARG A 130 18.29 -19.58 15.45
CA ARG A 130 16.94 -19.39 14.93
C ARG A 130 16.72 -20.23 13.67
N PRO A 131 15.58 -20.96 13.58
CA PRO A 131 15.26 -21.72 12.39
C PRO A 131 15.06 -20.80 11.16
N PRO A 132 15.25 -21.33 9.94
CA PRO A 132 14.95 -20.63 8.70
C PRO A 132 13.58 -19.97 8.75
N THR A 133 13.46 -18.79 8.14
CA THR A 133 12.12 -18.27 7.85
C THR A 133 11.46 -19.25 6.87
N VAL A 134 10.29 -19.77 7.24
CA VAL A 134 9.50 -20.70 6.42
C VAL A 134 9.30 -20.11 5.01
N LYS A 135 9.29 -20.97 3.98
CA LYS A 135 9.02 -20.56 2.58
C LYS A 135 7.87 -19.55 2.53
N CYS A 136 8.08 -18.40 1.89
CA CYS A 136 7.01 -17.43 1.71
C CYS A 136 5.87 -18.09 0.92
N HIS A 137 4.67 -18.17 1.50
CA HIS A 137 3.51 -18.78 0.85
C HIS A 137 3.04 -18.03 -0.40
N SER A 138 3.41 -16.75 -0.57
CA SER A 138 3.06 -15.93 -1.72
C SER A 138 4.01 -16.07 -2.91
N CYS A 139 5.32 -16.14 -2.69
CA CYS A 139 6.32 -16.19 -3.77
C CYS A 139 7.08 -17.53 -3.84
N GLY A 140 6.84 -18.47 -2.93
CA GLY A 140 7.45 -19.79 -2.91
C GLY A 140 8.95 -19.82 -2.54
N GLN A 141 9.58 -18.65 -2.35
CA GLN A 141 10.99 -18.56 -2.00
C GLN A 141 11.22 -18.99 -0.55
N SER A 142 12.08 -20.00 -0.36
CA SER A 142 12.76 -20.24 0.91
C SER A 142 13.95 -19.32 0.95
N CYS A 143 13.89 -18.27 1.76
CA CYS A 143 15.09 -17.53 2.08
C CYS A 143 15.55 -17.92 3.48
N HIS A 144 16.75 -18.47 3.49
CA HIS A 144 17.61 -18.61 4.66
C HIS A 144 18.94 -17.92 4.39
N CYS A 145 18.99 -16.98 3.44
CA CYS A 145 20.23 -16.59 2.78
C CYS A 145 21.16 -15.81 3.71
N ALA A 146 22.00 -16.60 4.40
CA ALA A 146 23.19 -16.33 5.22
C ALA A 146 23.02 -15.36 6.38
#